data_AF-A0A238UGC5-F1
#
_entry.id   AF-A0A238UGC5-F1
#
_cell.length_a   1.000
_cell.length_b   1.000
_cell.length_c   1.000
_cell.angle_alpha   90.00
_cell.angle_beta   90.00
_cell.angle_gamma   90.00
#
_symmetry.space_group_name_H-M   'P 1'
#
loop_
_entity.id
_entity.type
_entity.pdbx_description
1 polymer ?
#
loop_
_entity_poly.entity_id
_entity_poly.type
_entity_poly.pdbx_seq_one_letter_code
_entity_poly.pdbx_strand_id
1 'polypeptide(L)'
;MKNLYFLLFTTILLSSCRVSNNEKKKTSTTNTHTNNELTSIINAIKQDASKHLNIEKKLTDDEVSSIEKKIGKSLPETYKYFLKTIGAGAELIYYQPIDDIRRYSYLSSYRELNQKIELVNEKYVPSNSLLCLMSEDSNGGSWVWLTSEKKENNEWSLAYFDIKDQKLYFKVTNFTEWLKLLYSSKGEVIRELDKNHILGLG
;
A
#
# COMPACT_ATOMS: atom_id res chain seq x y z
N MET A 1 -25.04 67.96 -2.10
CA MET A 1 -26.50 68.06 -2.31
C MET A 1 -27.14 66.75 -1.88
N LYS A 2 -28.09 66.85 -0.92
CA LYS A 2 -29.25 65.99 -0.64
C LYS A 2 -29.00 64.47 -0.43
N ASN A 3 -29.19 63.90 0.77
CA ASN A 3 -30.49 63.57 1.41
C ASN A 3 -31.45 62.84 0.43
N LEU A 4 -32.15 61.75 0.71
CA LEU A 4 -32.60 61.09 1.94
C LEU A 4 -33.70 60.09 1.47
N TYR A 5 -34.15 59.21 2.37
CA TYR A 5 -35.41 58.43 2.33
C TYR A 5 -35.40 57.10 1.55
N PHE A 6 -36.01 56.00 2.02
CA PHE A 6 -36.64 55.61 3.30
C PHE A 6 -37.15 54.17 3.09
N LEU A 7 -37.03 53.31 4.11
CA LEU A 7 -37.96 52.25 4.58
C LEU A 7 -38.65 51.28 3.55
N LEU A 8 -39.04 50.04 3.88
CA LEU A 8 -39.62 49.48 5.10
C LEU A 8 -39.56 47.93 5.01
N PHE A 9 -39.28 47.30 6.16
CA PHE A 9 -39.85 46.05 6.71
C PHE A 9 -40.21 44.85 5.81
N THR A 10 -39.72 43.68 6.21
CA THR A 10 -40.60 42.65 6.81
C THR A 10 -39.79 41.61 7.58
N THR A 11 -40.12 41.46 8.86
CA THR A 11 -39.77 40.32 9.71
C THR A 11 -40.57 39.10 9.29
N ILE A 12 -39.90 37.96 9.08
CA ILE A 12 -40.50 36.63 9.22
C ILE A 12 -39.67 35.85 10.23
N LEU A 13 -40.35 35.47 11.31
CA LEU A 13 -39.91 34.59 12.38
C LEU A 13 -40.39 33.16 12.04
N LEU A 14 -39.78 32.16 12.71
CA LEU A 14 -40.09 30.71 12.73
C LEU A 14 -39.35 29.92 11.63
N SER A 15 -38.68 28.79 11.87
CA SER A 15 -38.71 27.85 12.99
C SER A 15 -37.38 27.12 13.14
N SER A 16 -37.06 26.77 14.38
CA SER A 16 -36.04 25.81 14.76
C SER A 16 -36.18 24.48 14.03
N CYS A 17 -35.13 24.07 13.33
CA CYS A 17 -34.76 22.66 13.22
C CYS A 17 -33.26 22.54 13.47
N ARG A 18 -32.94 22.07 14.69
CA ARG A 18 -31.65 21.44 14.99
C ARG A 18 -31.45 20.31 13.98
N VAL A 19 -30.55 20.50 13.02
CA VAL A 19 -30.00 19.37 12.27
C VAL A 19 -29.01 18.69 13.20
N SER A 20 -29.45 17.57 13.75
CA SER A 20 -28.63 16.62 14.50
C SER A 20 -27.43 16.21 13.67
N ASN A 21 -26.23 16.40 14.24
CA ASN A 21 -25.03 15.64 13.92
C ASN A 21 -25.38 14.17 13.65
N ASN A 22 -25.08 13.68 12.45
CA ASN A 22 -25.01 12.26 12.17
C ASN A 22 -23.99 11.98 11.06
N GLU A 23 -22.75 12.46 11.26
CA GLU A 23 -21.57 11.95 10.54
C GLU A 23 -20.68 11.16 11.51
N LYS A 24 -21.20 10.06 12.07
CA LYS A 24 -20.39 9.02 12.72
C LYS A 24 -21.04 7.65 12.56
N LYS A 25 -21.09 7.12 11.33
CA LYS A 25 -21.27 5.67 11.10
C LYS A 25 -20.97 5.22 9.66
N LYS A 26 -19.75 5.49 9.18
CA LYS A 26 -19.23 4.76 7.99
C LYS A 26 -17.77 4.36 8.07
N THR A 27 -17.09 4.69 9.17
CA THR A 27 -15.65 4.45 9.38
C THR A 27 -15.33 3.24 10.26
N SER A 28 -16.31 2.67 10.98
CA SER A 28 -16.02 1.54 11.91
C SER A 28 -16.09 0.16 11.25
N THR A 29 -16.94 -0.04 10.24
CA THR A 29 -17.18 -1.38 9.67
C THR A 29 -16.05 -1.84 8.74
N THR A 30 -15.46 -0.91 7.99
CA THR A 30 -14.39 -1.21 7.01
C THR A 30 -13.09 -1.59 7.71
N ASN A 31 -12.69 -0.85 8.76
CA ASN A 31 -11.44 -1.12 9.48
C ASN A 31 -11.47 -2.45 10.24
N THR A 32 -12.61 -2.86 10.81
CA THR A 32 -12.72 -4.14 11.51
C THR A 32 -12.68 -5.32 10.54
N HIS A 33 -13.28 -5.20 9.36
CA HIS A 33 -13.28 -6.28 8.36
C HIS A 33 -11.88 -6.51 7.77
N THR A 34 -11.18 -5.45 7.36
CA THR A 34 -9.81 -5.54 6.84
C THR A 34 -8.85 -6.13 7.89
N ASN A 35 -9.01 -5.75 9.17
CA ASN A 35 -8.18 -6.31 10.24
C ASN A 35 -8.43 -7.81 10.46
N ASN A 36 -9.68 -8.26 10.34
CA ASN A 36 -10.03 -9.68 10.45
C ASN A 36 -9.48 -10.50 9.27
N GLU A 37 -9.55 -9.97 8.05
CA GLU A 37 -9.01 -10.61 6.86
C GLU A 37 -7.48 -10.75 6.94
N LEU A 38 -6.78 -9.65 7.24
CA LEU A 38 -5.31 -9.68 7.39
C LEU A 38 -4.88 -10.68 8.47
N THR A 39 -5.56 -10.69 9.62
CA THR A 39 -5.24 -11.63 10.72
C THR A 39 -5.42 -13.08 10.26
N SER A 40 -6.49 -13.36 9.52
CA SER A 40 -6.74 -14.69 8.95
C SER A 40 -5.65 -15.13 7.98
N ILE A 41 -5.25 -14.25 7.06
CA ILE A 41 -4.17 -14.54 6.08
C ILE A 41 -2.85 -14.78 6.79
N ILE A 42 -2.47 -13.91 7.74
CA ILE A 42 -1.23 -14.05 8.52
C ILE A 42 -1.21 -15.36 9.32
N ASN A 43 -2.34 -15.76 9.91
CA ASN A 43 -2.43 -17.03 10.63
C ASN A 43 -2.28 -18.23 9.69
N ALA A 44 -2.87 -18.17 8.49
CA ALA A 44 -2.74 -19.22 7.50
C ALA A 44 -1.29 -19.35 6.98
N ILE A 45 -0.62 -18.22 6.71
CA ILE A 45 0.82 -18.19 6.35
C ILE A 45 1.64 -18.85 7.46
N LYS A 46 1.41 -18.50 8.74
CA LYS A 46 2.11 -19.14 9.87
C LYS A 46 1.89 -20.65 9.95
N GLN A 47 0.70 -21.14 9.63
CA GLN A 47 0.41 -22.58 9.61
C GLN A 47 1.16 -23.29 8.49
N ASP A 48 1.48 -22.59 7.40
CA ASP A 48 2.25 -23.06 6.26
C ASP A 48 3.78 -22.87 6.44
N ALA A 49 4.29 -22.71 7.68
CA ALA A 49 5.70 -22.37 7.96
C ALA A 49 6.75 -23.26 7.25
N SER A 50 6.44 -24.53 6.99
CA SER A 50 7.32 -25.45 6.25
C SER A 50 7.55 -25.09 4.77
N LYS A 51 6.73 -24.18 4.22
CA LYS A 51 6.78 -23.68 2.83
C LYS A 51 7.49 -22.33 2.72
N HIS A 52 8.19 -21.92 3.77
CA HIS A 52 8.87 -20.63 3.83
C HIS A 52 10.35 -20.86 4.12
N LEU A 53 11.19 -19.97 3.60
CA LEU A 53 12.63 -20.09 3.70
C LEU A 53 13.21 -18.81 4.33
N ASN A 54 14.06 -19.00 5.33
CA ASN A 54 14.85 -17.96 5.97
C ASN A 54 14.05 -16.70 6.32
N ILE A 55 12.98 -16.87 7.10
CA ILE A 55 12.20 -15.75 7.63
C ILE A 55 13.06 -14.95 8.62
N GLU A 56 13.19 -13.65 8.37
CA GLU A 56 13.93 -12.74 9.23
C GLU A 56 13.25 -12.53 10.59
N LYS A 57 14.02 -12.05 11.56
CA LYS A 57 13.49 -11.76 12.90
C LYS A 57 12.34 -10.75 12.83
N LYS A 58 11.31 -10.98 13.65
CA LYS A 58 10.21 -10.02 13.90
C LYS A 58 10.74 -8.73 14.50
N LEU A 59 10.09 -7.62 14.15
CA LEU A 59 10.46 -6.30 14.65
C LEU A 59 9.65 -5.90 15.89
N THR A 60 10.26 -5.09 16.76
CA THR A 60 9.56 -4.34 17.81
C THR A 60 9.00 -3.03 17.28
N ASP A 61 8.11 -2.39 18.04
CA ASP A 61 7.59 -1.05 17.69
C ASP A 61 8.73 0.01 17.61
N ASP A 62 9.76 -0.11 18.45
CA ASP A 62 10.93 0.79 18.42
C ASP A 62 11.78 0.59 17.15
N GLU A 63 11.99 -0.66 16.74
CA GLU A 63 12.70 -0.98 15.50
C GLU A 63 11.94 -0.45 14.28
N VAL A 64 10.62 -0.67 14.23
CA VAL A 64 9.75 -0.13 13.19
C VAL A 64 9.81 1.40 13.15
N SER A 65 9.70 2.06 14.31
CA SER A 65 9.78 3.53 14.40
C SER A 65 11.13 4.08 13.91
N SER A 66 12.23 3.37 14.21
CA SER A 66 13.57 3.71 13.73
C SER A 66 13.68 3.60 12.21
N ILE A 67 13.08 2.56 11.62
CA ILE A 67 13.02 2.38 10.17
C ILE A 67 12.19 3.47 9.50
N GLU A 68 10.98 3.76 10.02
CA GLU A 68 10.11 4.84 9.52
C GLU A 68 10.83 6.20 9.54
N LYS A 69 11.61 6.48 10.60
CA LYS A 69 12.42 7.69 10.69
C LYS A 69 13.50 7.76 9.61
N LYS A 70 14.14 6.64 9.25
CA LYS A 70 15.14 6.59 8.17
C LYS A 70 14.50 6.75 6.79
N ILE A 71 13.33 6.13 6.57
CA ILE A 71 12.55 6.25 5.33
C ILE A 71 11.96 7.67 5.19
N GLY A 72 11.70 8.35 6.31
CA GLY A 72 11.05 9.66 6.35
C GLY A 72 9.53 9.58 6.17
N LYS A 73 8.94 8.40 6.35
CA LYS A 73 7.50 8.14 6.17
C LYS A 73 7.04 7.04 7.13
N SER A 74 5.78 7.11 7.56
CA SER A 74 5.15 6.02 8.32
C SER A 74 4.75 4.88 7.39
N LEU A 75 5.20 3.67 7.69
CA LEU A 75 4.87 2.46 6.95
C LEU A 75 3.37 2.14 7.06
N PRO A 76 2.79 1.44 6.06
CA PRO A 76 1.42 0.95 6.13
C PRO A 76 1.17 0.12 7.39
N GLU A 77 0.01 0.30 8.04
CA GLU A 77 -0.31 -0.42 9.29
C GLU A 77 -0.38 -1.93 9.04
N THR A 78 -0.90 -2.33 7.89
CA THR A 78 -0.97 -3.74 7.50
C THR A 78 0.41 -4.36 7.33
N TYR A 79 1.37 -3.61 6.78
CA TYR A 79 2.76 -4.06 6.66
C TYR A 79 3.47 -4.10 8.02
N LYS A 80 3.27 -3.09 8.88
CA LYS A 80 3.77 -3.12 10.26
C LYS A 80 3.26 -4.33 11.03
N TYR A 81 1.99 -4.69 10.87
CA TYR A 81 1.45 -5.90 11.50
C TYR A 81 2.19 -7.16 11.01
N PHE A 82 2.44 -7.29 9.70
CA PHE A 82 3.24 -8.38 9.14
C PHE A 82 4.67 -8.41 9.72
N LEU A 83 5.37 -7.27 9.76
CA LEU A 83 6.74 -7.18 10.28
C LEU A 83 6.88 -7.64 11.74
N LYS A 84 5.85 -7.36 12.54
CA LYS A 84 5.79 -7.75 13.97
C LYS A 84 5.34 -9.19 14.18
N THR A 85 4.66 -9.80 13.21
CA THR A 85 4.01 -11.10 13.39
C THR A 85 4.67 -12.24 12.64
N ILE A 86 5.16 -11.99 11.43
CA ILE A 86 5.88 -12.93 10.57
C ILE A 86 7.38 -12.71 10.72
N GLY A 87 7.88 -11.57 10.23
CA GLY A 87 9.31 -11.27 10.19
C GLY A 87 9.62 -10.01 9.38
N ALA A 88 10.85 -9.49 9.50
CA ALA A 88 11.28 -8.28 8.79
C ALA A 88 11.45 -8.42 7.27
N GLY A 89 11.38 -9.66 6.78
CA GLY A 89 11.65 -10.10 5.41
C GLY A 89 11.74 -11.63 5.39
N ALA A 90 11.95 -12.22 4.22
CA ALA A 90 12.23 -13.63 4.07
C ALA A 90 12.89 -13.90 2.71
N GLU A 91 13.76 -14.90 2.64
CA GLU A 91 14.23 -15.40 1.35
C GLU A 91 13.04 -15.87 0.50
N LEU A 92 12.11 -16.62 1.11
CA LEU A 92 10.85 -16.98 0.48
C LEU A 92 9.70 -17.04 1.49
N ILE A 93 8.60 -16.36 1.16
CA ILE A 93 7.26 -16.72 1.62
C ILE A 93 6.54 -17.35 0.44
N TYR A 94 6.38 -18.67 0.48
CA TYR A 94 6.01 -19.48 -0.69
C TYR A 94 7.04 -19.32 -1.81
N TYR A 95 6.70 -18.65 -2.92
CA TYR A 95 7.60 -18.39 -4.05
C TYR A 95 7.95 -16.91 -4.19
N GLN A 96 7.69 -16.11 -3.16
CA GLN A 96 7.88 -14.67 -3.21
C GLN A 96 8.92 -14.23 -2.17
N PRO A 97 10.07 -13.68 -2.60
CA PRO A 97 10.97 -12.98 -1.70
C PRO A 97 10.33 -11.72 -1.15
N ILE A 98 10.69 -11.37 0.09
CA ILE A 98 10.39 -10.06 0.68
C ILE A 98 11.69 -9.57 1.31
N ASP A 99 12.19 -8.43 0.84
CA ASP A 99 13.46 -7.89 1.32
C ASP A 99 13.35 -7.51 2.79
N ASP A 100 14.44 -7.69 3.52
CA ASP A 100 14.55 -7.20 4.88
C ASP A 100 14.44 -5.67 4.91
N ILE A 101 13.35 -5.16 5.47
CA ILE A 101 13.06 -3.72 5.51
C ILE A 101 14.13 -2.91 6.27
N ARG A 102 14.95 -3.55 7.12
CA ARG A 102 16.10 -2.89 7.77
C ARG A 102 17.16 -2.45 6.76
N ARG A 103 17.18 -3.06 5.57
CA ARG A 103 18.07 -2.80 4.43
C ARG A 103 17.29 -2.28 3.22
N TYR A 104 16.22 -1.51 3.45
CA TYR A 104 15.37 -0.99 2.38
C TYR A 104 16.15 -0.26 1.28
N SER A 105 15.62 -0.31 0.07
CA SER A 105 16.14 0.41 -1.09
C SER A 105 15.02 1.06 -1.89
N TYR A 106 15.30 2.23 -2.45
CA TYR A 106 14.47 2.79 -3.50
C TYR A 106 14.94 2.21 -4.84
N LEU A 107 14.04 1.96 -5.78
CA LEU A 107 14.40 1.41 -7.09
C LEU A 107 15.46 2.28 -7.80
N SER A 108 15.33 3.61 -7.68
CA SER A 108 16.28 4.57 -8.25
C SER A 108 17.66 4.58 -7.58
N SER A 109 17.87 3.86 -6.46
CA SER A 109 19.20 3.80 -5.82
C SER A 109 20.14 2.82 -6.50
N TYR A 110 19.62 1.92 -7.34
CA TYR A 110 20.40 0.91 -8.05
C TYR A 110 20.02 0.75 -9.53
N ARG A 111 18.99 1.45 -10.00
CA ARG A 111 18.60 1.53 -11.42
C ARG A 111 18.67 2.95 -11.96
N GLU A 112 19.17 3.08 -13.18
CA GLU A 112 19.00 4.29 -13.98
C GLU A 112 17.57 4.32 -14.51
N LEU A 113 16.80 5.32 -14.07
CA LEU A 113 15.38 5.44 -14.36
C LEU A 113 15.07 6.82 -14.91
N ASN A 114 14.03 6.88 -15.74
CA ASN A 114 13.38 8.15 -16.06
C ASN A 114 12.90 8.85 -14.77
N GLN A 115 12.83 10.18 -14.79
CA GLN A 115 12.34 10.96 -13.63
C GLN A 115 10.91 10.56 -13.22
N LYS A 116 10.11 10.14 -14.21
CA LYS A 116 8.76 9.66 -14.04
C LYS A 116 8.61 8.32 -14.75
N ILE A 117 7.94 7.38 -14.10
CA ILE A 117 7.64 6.04 -14.60
C ILE A 117 6.16 5.95 -14.93
N GLU A 118 5.84 5.38 -16.09
CA GLU A 118 4.46 5.13 -16.48
C GLU A 118 3.88 4.02 -15.58
N LEU A 119 2.72 4.28 -14.98
CA LEU A 119 1.88 3.23 -14.42
C LEU A 119 0.81 2.92 -15.47
N VAL A 120 0.85 1.71 -16.00
CA VAL A 120 0.03 1.32 -17.15
C VAL A 120 -1.46 1.49 -16.82
N ASN A 121 -2.19 2.14 -17.73
CA ASN A 121 -3.59 2.55 -17.60
C ASN A 121 -3.88 3.61 -16.51
N GLU A 122 -2.84 4.20 -15.91
CA GLU A 122 -2.96 5.28 -14.93
C GLU A 122 -1.97 6.42 -15.22
N LYS A 123 -1.71 7.24 -14.21
CA LYS A 123 -0.81 8.39 -14.25
C LYS A 123 0.63 7.99 -13.93
N TYR A 124 1.56 8.80 -14.42
CA TYR A 124 2.98 8.69 -14.10
C TYR A 124 3.28 8.87 -12.60
N VAL A 125 4.27 8.13 -12.11
CA VAL A 125 4.76 8.16 -10.73
C VAL A 125 6.23 8.62 -10.70
N PRO A 126 6.66 9.48 -9.75
CA PRO A 126 8.07 9.84 -9.60
C PRO A 126 8.93 8.62 -9.27
N SER A 127 10.01 8.40 -10.02
CA SER A 127 10.87 7.22 -9.85
C SER A 127 11.54 7.16 -8.48
N ASN A 128 11.91 8.32 -7.92
CA ASN A 128 12.50 8.44 -6.58
C ASN A 128 11.52 8.17 -5.43
N SER A 129 10.26 7.83 -5.72
CA SER A 129 9.24 7.48 -4.72
C SER A 129 8.94 5.98 -4.65
N LEU A 130 9.60 5.16 -5.47
CA LEU A 130 9.38 3.73 -5.56
C LEU A 130 10.26 2.98 -4.55
N LEU A 131 9.70 2.67 -3.39
CA LEU A 131 10.37 1.88 -2.34
C LEU A 131 10.20 0.40 -2.64
N CYS A 132 11.27 -0.39 -2.63
CA CYS A 132 11.18 -1.82 -2.96
C CYS A 132 10.53 -2.60 -1.80
N LEU A 133 9.56 -3.47 -2.11
CA LEU A 133 9.16 -4.56 -1.21
C LEU A 133 10.15 -5.72 -1.32
N MET A 134 10.68 -5.91 -2.53
CA MET A 134 11.64 -6.95 -2.85
C MET A 134 12.62 -6.47 -3.92
N SER A 135 13.78 -7.10 -3.96
CA SER A 135 14.72 -7.00 -5.06
C SER A 135 14.16 -7.69 -6.31
N GLU A 136 14.82 -7.50 -7.44
CA GLU A 136 14.33 -8.05 -8.71
C GLU A 136 14.27 -9.58 -8.69
N ASP A 137 13.15 -10.11 -9.17
CA ASP A 137 12.90 -11.53 -9.28
C ASP A 137 13.45 -12.10 -10.61
N SER A 138 13.29 -13.42 -10.77
CA SER A 138 13.73 -14.13 -11.99
C SER A 138 12.93 -13.78 -13.25
N ASN A 139 11.80 -13.09 -13.11
CA ASN A 139 10.99 -12.61 -14.24
C ASN A 139 11.48 -11.25 -14.76
N GLY A 140 12.44 -10.62 -14.08
CA GLY A 140 13.00 -9.33 -14.46
C GLY A 140 12.18 -8.15 -13.93
N GLY A 141 11.53 -8.29 -12.78
CA GLY A 141 10.80 -7.18 -12.18
C GLY A 141 10.80 -7.19 -10.67
N SER A 142 10.23 -6.15 -10.07
CA SER A 142 10.19 -5.99 -8.62
C SER A 142 8.86 -5.39 -8.15
N TRP A 143 8.36 -5.88 -7.02
CA TRP A 143 7.24 -5.23 -6.34
C TRP A 143 7.74 -3.98 -5.61
N VAL A 144 7.13 -2.84 -5.91
CA VAL A 144 7.47 -1.55 -5.30
C VAL A 144 6.25 -0.87 -4.70
N TRP A 145 6.45 -0.20 -3.58
CA TRP A 145 5.48 0.66 -2.92
C TRP A 145 5.39 2.02 -3.61
N LEU A 146 4.17 2.50 -3.83
CA LEU A 146 3.90 3.82 -4.42
C LEU A 146 3.83 4.91 -3.33
N THR A 147 4.99 5.29 -2.76
CA THR A 147 5.05 6.13 -1.54
C THR A 147 4.72 7.62 -1.75
N SER A 148 4.50 8.04 -2.99
CA SER A 148 4.07 9.40 -3.35
C SER A 148 2.55 9.55 -3.46
N GLU A 149 1.79 8.46 -3.43
CA GLU A 149 0.33 8.53 -3.41
C GLU A 149 -0.18 9.05 -2.06
N LYS A 150 -1.09 10.03 -2.10
CA LYS A 150 -1.81 10.47 -0.90
C LYS A 150 -3.06 9.61 -0.75
N LYS A 151 -3.16 8.91 0.39
CA LYS A 151 -4.34 8.13 0.78
C LYS A 151 -4.71 8.45 2.22
N GLU A 152 -6.01 8.47 2.51
CA GLU A 152 -6.55 8.86 3.82
C GLU A 152 -6.21 7.85 4.94
N ASN A 153 -5.92 6.59 4.58
CA ASN A 153 -5.69 5.49 5.53
C ASN A 153 -4.21 5.13 5.74
N ASN A 154 -3.26 5.90 5.19
CA ASN A 154 -1.82 5.62 5.22
C ASN A 154 -1.41 4.24 4.61
N GLU A 155 -2.29 3.58 3.87
CA GLU A 155 -1.96 2.34 3.16
C GLU A 155 -1.41 2.66 1.78
N TRP A 156 -0.20 2.19 1.47
CA TRP A 156 0.41 2.42 0.15
C TRP A 156 -0.01 1.34 -0.82
N SER A 157 -0.30 1.73 -2.07
CA SER A 157 -0.43 0.77 -3.16
C SER A 157 0.91 0.08 -3.42
N LEU A 158 0.86 -1.12 -3.99
CA LEU A 158 2.03 -1.73 -4.65
C LEU A 158 1.76 -1.83 -6.15
N ALA A 159 2.84 -1.78 -6.93
CA ALA A 159 2.82 -2.12 -8.34
C ALA A 159 4.08 -2.92 -8.69
N TYR A 160 4.01 -3.68 -9.77
CA TYR A 160 5.12 -4.46 -10.27
C TYR A 160 5.89 -3.67 -11.33
N PHE A 161 7.16 -3.39 -11.08
CA PHE A 161 8.05 -2.76 -12.06
C PHE A 161 8.62 -3.82 -13.00
N ASP A 162 8.46 -3.63 -14.31
CA ASP A 162 9.11 -4.46 -15.34
C ASP A 162 10.39 -3.77 -15.84
N ILE A 163 11.51 -4.51 -15.84
CA ILE A 163 12.79 -3.96 -16.27
C ILE A 163 12.89 -3.71 -17.78
N LYS A 164 12.16 -4.48 -18.60
CA LYS A 164 12.34 -4.50 -20.05
C LYS A 164 11.84 -3.20 -20.67
N ASP A 165 10.69 -2.71 -20.20
CA ASP A 165 10.09 -1.47 -20.71
C ASP A 165 10.06 -0.33 -19.68
N GLN A 166 10.54 -0.58 -18.46
CA GLN A 166 10.60 0.37 -17.35
C GLN A 166 9.23 0.97 -17.01
N LYS A 167 8.18 0.15 -17.00
CA LYS A 167 6.83 0.56 -16.57
C LYS A 167 6.40 -0.16 -15.31
N LEU A 168 5.37 0.38 -14.68
CA LEU A 168 4.66 -0.23 -13.57
C LEU A 168 3.37 -0.87 -14.06
N TYR A 169 3.16 -2.12 -13.65
CA TYR A 169 2.01 -2.94 -13.97
C TYR A 169 1.29 -3.41 -12.70
N PHE A 170 0.08 -3.93 -12.89
CA PHE A 170 -0.67 -4.70 -11.89
C PHE A 170 -0.71 -4.08 -10.49
N LYS A 171 -1.18 -2.83 -10.42
CA LYS A 171 -1.32 -2.14 -9.14
C LYS A 171 -2.36 -2.81 -8.26
N VAL A 172 -1.98 -3.04 -7.00
CA VAL A 172 -2.86 -3.49 -5.92
C VAL A 172 -3.00 -2.38 -4.88
N THR A 173 -4.16 -2.32 -4.23
CA THR A 173 -4.55 -1.15 -3.43
C THR A 173 -3.78 -1.03 -2.12
N ASN A 174 -3.30 -2.13 -1.54
CA ASN A 174 -2.54 -2.17 -0.29
C ASN A 174 -1.84 -3.53 -0.10
N PHE A 175 -1.10 -3.66 1.00
CA PHE A 175 -0.36 -4.89 1.32
C PHE A 175 -1.25 -6.09 1.67
N THR A 176 -2.43 -5.86 2.25
CA THR A 176 -3.36 -6.96 2.57
C THR A 176 -3.86 -7.61 1.29
N GLU A 177 -4.19 -6.83 0.27
CA GLU A 177 -4.57 -7.34 -1.05
C GLU A 177 -3.42 -8.11 -1.71
N TRP A 178 -2.20 -7.59 -1.64
CA TRP A 178 -1.02 -8.29 -2.15
C TRP A 178 -0.79 -9.62 -1.43
N LEU A 179 -0.86 -9.65 -0.10
CA LEU A 179 -0.73 -10.86 0.71
C LEU A 179 -1.84 -11.88 0.42
N LYS A 180 -3.06 -11.41 0.15
CA LYS A 180 -4.18 -12.27 -0.22
C LYS A 180 -3.90 -13.00 -1.52
N LEU A 181 -3.35 -12.31 -2.52
CA LEU A 181 -2.94 -12.92 -3.78
C LEU A 181 -1.83 -13.95 -3.57
N LEU A 182 -0.79 -13.58 -2.81
CA LEU A 182 0.31 -14.48 -2.45
C LEU A 182 -0.20 -15.76 -1.76
N TYR A 183 -1.08 -15.62 -0.77
CA TYR A 183 -1.65 -16.74 -0.05
C TYR A 183 -2.56 -17.62 -0.94
N SER A 184 -3.33 -16.98 -1.82
CA SER A 184 -4.29 -17.70 -2.68
C SER A 184 -3.58 -18.50 -3.77
N SER A 185 -2.55 -17.93 -4.40
CA SER A 185 -1.77 -18.61 -5.43
C SER A 185 -0.74 -19.58 -4.85
N LYS A 186 -0.22 -19.27 -3.65
CA LYS A 186 0.98 -19.90 -3.07
C LYS A 186 2.13 -19.95 -4.07
N GLY A 187 2.21 -18.95 -4.95
CA GLY A 187 3.16 -18.82 -6.04
C GLY A 187 3.64 -17.37 -6.17
N GLU A 188 4.26 -17.03 -7.30
CA GLU A 188 4.65 -15.66 -7.61
C GLU A 188 3.40 -14.81 -7.86
N VAL A 189 3.25 -13.70 -7.13
CA VAL A 189 2.04 -12.84 -7.19
C VAL A 189 1.82 -12.31 -8.60
N ILE A 190 2.90 -12.01 -9.32
CA ILE A 190 2.84 -11.47 -10.67
C ILE A 190 2.18 -12.43 -11.68
N ARG A 191 2.40 -13.74 -11.55
CA ARG A 191 1.79 -14.75 -12.43
C ARG A 191 0.29 -14.88 -12.24
N GLU A 192 -0.19 -14.68 -11.01
CA GLU A 192 -1.63 -14.65 -10.74
C GLU A 192 -2.30 -13.42 -11.37
N LEU A 193 -1.56 -12.34 -11.58
CA LEU A 193 -2.10 -11.09 -12.14
C LEU A 193 -1.96 -11.00 -13.67
N ASP A 194 -0.93 -11.59 -14.26
CA ASP A 194 -0.65 -11.57 -15.71
C ASP A 194 -1.52 -12.54 -16.53
N LYS A 195 -2.82 -12.62 -16.25
CA LYS A 195 -3.77 -13.57 -16.89
C LYS A 195 -3.96 -13.34 -18.40
N ASN A 196 -3.63 -12.15 -18.88
CA ASN A 196 -3.73 -11.78 -20.29
C ASN A 196 -2.37 -11.85 -21.01
N HIS A 197 -1.33 -12.39 -20.35
CA HIS A 197 0.02 -12.54 -20.89
C HIS A 197 0.62 -11.24 -21.43
N ILE A 198 0.35 -10.12 -20.75
CA ILE A 198 0.93 -8.81 -21.09
C ILE A 198 2.44 -8.84 -20.86
N LEU A 199 2.90 -9.54 -19.83
CA LEU A 199 4.33 -9.76 -19.55
C LEU A 199 4.83 -11.13 -20.03
N GLY A 200 3.93 -12.01 -20.48
CA GLY A 200 4.25 -13.37 -20.93
C GLY A 200 4.59 -14.33 -19.79
N LEU A 201 4.05 -14.09 -18.59
CA LEU A 201 4.34 -14.86 -17.37
C LEU A 201 3.20 -15.77 -16.92
N GLY A 202 1.96 -15.48 -17.35
CA GLY A 202 0.76 -16.28 -17.10
C GLY A 202 0.69 -17.55 -17.95
#